data_AF-A0A182K0R8-F1
#
_entry.id   AF-A0A182K0R8-F1
#
_cell.length_a   1.000
_cell.length_b   1.000
_cell.length_c   1.000
_cell.angle_alpha   90.00
_cell.angle_beta   90.00
_cell.angle_gamma   90.00
#
_symmetry.space_group_name_H-M   'P 1'
#
loop_
_entity.id
_entity.type
_entity.pdbx_description
1 polymer ?
#
loop_
_entity_poly.entity_id
_entity_poly.type
_entity_poly.pdbx_seq_one_letter_code
_entity_poly.pdbx_strand_id
1 'polypeptide(L)'
;MADIKPWNGKRNAGKLSVHKLTVPYLIAEFKCTVYDCGFYTDTPETIKAHFETHQKPATQPAITRFSPWLECWFCKHVAPNTSDLLEHVQIAHKHCGYQCDRCCYRSRDPNSVVVHQRKYHVEQFDKAKILCVPGRQKPYTDIDDDAIMNEMKTNVKCLQCSHCSMRKFIDLDEFLTHIDGHNKTYIECHVCTELLPVQTMSEHIKLHNIYLFQCVYCDHGTIATARIMEHVTDEHPERMLFYHTRVSRVSDD
;
A
#
# COMPACT_ATOMS: atom_id res chain seq x y z
N MET A 1 20.79 9.20 13.79
CA MET A 1 19.72 8.18 13.99
C MET A 1 19.07 7.94 12.64
N ALA A 2 18.71 6.70 12.32
CA ALA A 2 17.94 6.36 11.12
C ALA A 2 16.46 6.18 11.49
N ASP A 3 15.55 6.70 10.66
CA ASP A 3 14.12 6.43 10.79
C ASP A 3 13.82 5.08 10.15
N ILE A 4 13.35 4.12 10.95
CA ILE A 4 13.06 2.76 10.48
C ILE A 4 11.63 2.60 9.95
N LYS A 5 10.75 3.59 10.17
CA LYS A 5 9.35 3.60 9.68
C LYS A 5 8.90 4.95 9.08
N PRO A 6 9.64 5.57 8.13
CA PRO A 6 9.32 6.92 7.62
C PRO A 6 7.94 7.04 6.93
N TRP A 7 7.35 5.93 6.46
CA TRP A 7 6.06 5.92 5.74
C TRP A 7 4.81 6.00 6.62
N ASN A 8 4.93 5.79 7.93
CA ASN A 8 3.78 5.77 8.81
C ASN A 8 3.31 7.17 9.26
N GLY A 9 4.06 8.23 8.94
CA GLY A 9 3.73 9.62 9.25
C GLY A 9 3.67 9.96 10.75
N LYS A 10 4.07 9.05 11.63
CA LYS A 10 4.05 9.28 13.08
C LYS A 10 5.30 10.04 13.52
N ARG A 11 5.15 11.07 14.38
CA ARG A 11 6.28 11.85 14.95
C ARG A 11 7.31 10.98 15.69
N ASN A 12 6.89 9.81 16.18
CA ASN A 12 7.73 8.81 16.83
C ASN A 12 7.93 7.56 15.95
N ALA A 13 7.92 7.70 14.62
CA ALA A 13 8.38 6.66 13.72
C ALA A 13 9.68 6.09 14.29
N GLY A 14 9.72 4.76 14.52
CA GLY A 14 10.80 4.11 15.23
C GLY A 14 12.15 4.64 14.75
N LYS A 15 13.04 4.99 15.68
CA LYS A 15 14.39 5.47 15.36
C LYS A 15 15.39 4.46 15.86
N LEU A 16 16.44 4.24 15.09
CA LEU A 16 17.50 3.30 15.43
C LEU A 16 18.87 3.95 15.19
N SER A 17 19.82 3.73 16.10
CA SER A 17 21.21 4.11 15.87
C SER A 17 21.71 3.45 14.59
N VAL A 18 22.40 4.22 13.74
CA VAL A 18 22.81 3.76 12.40
C VAL A 18 23.65 2.49 12.46
N HIS A 19 24.50 2.33 13.48
CA HIS A 19 25.32 1.14 13.67
C HIS A 19 24.51 -0.13 14.03
N LYS A 20 23.27 0.01 14.53
CA LYS A 20 22.35 -1.11 14.81
C LYS A 20 21.53 -1.50 13.58
N LEU A 21 21.41 -0.62 12.58
CA LEU A 21 20.71 -0.87 11.33
C LEU A 21 21.59 -1.70 10.38
N THR A 22 21.76 -2.97 10.73
CA THR A 22 22.59 -3.92 9.99
C THR A 22 21.74 -4.75 9.00
N VAL A 23 22.38 -5.37 8.01
CA VAL A 23 21.70 -6.29 7.09
C VAL A 23 20.99 -7.43 7.85
N PRO A 24 21.62 -8.12 8.84
CA PRO A 24 20.94 -9.10 9.68
C PRO A 24 19.68 -8.55 10.36
N TYR A 25 19.76 -7.34 10.94
CA TYR A 25 18.59 -6.70 11.53
C TYR A 25 17.48 -6.48 10.51
N LEU A 26 17.78 -6.05 9.28
CA LEU A 26 16.79 -5.75 8.24
C LEU A 26 16.13 -7.01 7.65
N ILE A 27 16.90 -8.08 7.46
CA ILE A 27 16.38 -9.31 6.84
C ILE A 27 15.66 -10.23 7.83
N ALA A 28 15.99 -10.14 9.14
CA ALA A 28 15.38 -10.95 10.19
C ALA A 28 13.85 -10.97 10.10
N GLU A 29 13.22 -12.07 10.52
CA GLU A 29 11.76 -12.15 10.50
C GLU A 29 11.16 -11.17 11.51
N PHE A 30 11.60 -11.24 12.76
CA PHE A 30 11.06 -10.47 13.87
C PHE A 30 12.04 -9.40 14.33
N LYS A 31 11.52 -8.18 14.55
CA LYS A 31 12.33 -7.02 14.91
C LYS A 31 11.62 -6.18 15.95
N CYS A 32 12.38 -5.55 16.83
CA CYS A 32 11.86 -4.52 17.71
C CYS A 32 12.03 -3.15 17.06
N THR A 33 10.94 -2.39 17.01
CA THR A 33 10.92 -1.00 16.48
C THR A 33 10.81 0.05 17.58
N VAL A 34 10.89 -0.36 18.85
CA VAL A 34 11.03 0.56 19.99
C VAL A 34 12.31 1.38 19.81
N TYR A 35 12.24 2.65 20.22
CA TYR A 35 13.32 3.61 20.08
C TYR A 35 14.67 3.04 20.51
N ASP A 36 15.60 3.02 19.56
CA ASP A 36 16.99 2.57 19.69
C ASP A 36 17.19 1.15 20.26
N CYS A 37 16.17 0.29 20.23
CA CYS A 37 16.29 -1.07 20.78
C CYS A 37 17.20 -1.96 19.91
N GLY A 38 16.90 -2.09 18.61
CA GLY A 38 17.71 -2.86 17.68
C GLY A 38 17.71 -4.38 17.90
N PHE A 39 16.85 -4.90 18.79
CA PHE A 39 16.68 -6.34 18.96
C PHE A 39 16.01 -6.96 17.73
N TYR A 40 16.49 -8.12 17.30
CA TYR A 40 15.92 -8.90 16.20
C TYR A 40 16.16 -10.39 16.45
N THR A 41 15.34 -11.21 15.80
CA THR A 41 15.39 -12.67 15.90
C THR A 41 14.56 -13.29 14.78
N ASP A 42 14.76 -14.58 14.53
CA ASP A 42 13.98 -15.37 13.58
C ASP A 42 13.00 -16.33 14.27
N THR A 43 12.89 -16.27 15.61
CA THR A 43 11.95 -17.11 16.37
C THR A 43 10.87 -16.29 17.10
N PRO A 44 9.58 -16.66 16.96
CA PRO A 44 8.48 -15.92 17.56
C PRO A 44 8.52 -15.95 19.11
N GLU A 45 9.03 -17.03 19.70
CA GLU A 45 9.14 -17.18 21.16
C GLU A 45 10.12 -16.16 21.75
N THR A 46 11.25 -15.93 21.08
CA THR A 46 12.29 -15.01 21.59
C THR A 46 11.88 -13.55 21.43
N ILE A 47 11.20 -13.17 20.35
CA ILE A 47 10.68 -11.80 20.21
C ILE A 47 9.54 -11.54 21.21
N LYS A 48 8.71 -12.55 21.47
CA LYS A 48 7.64 -12.45 22.48
C LYS A 48 8.22 -12.22 23.87
N ALA A 49 9.20 -13.01 24.27
CA ALA A 49 9.92 -12.82 25.54
C ALA A 49 10.62 -11.45 25.61
N HIS A 50 11.17 -10.97 24.49
CA HIS A 50 11.75 -9.64 24.41
C HIS A 50 10.72 -8.52 24.65
N PHE A 51 9.51 -8.63 24.11
CA PHE A 51 8.46 -7.61 24.32
C PHE A 51 8.02 -7.49 25.78
N GLU A 52 8.10 -8.56 26.57
CA GLU A 52 7.85 -8.51 28.01
C GLU A 52 8.84 -7.61 28.76
N THR A 53 10.04 -7.38 28.21
CA THR A 53 11.04 -6.46 28.80
C THR A 53 10.61 -5.00 28.68
N HIS A 54 9.81 -4.64 27.66
CA HIS A 54 9.27 -3.29 27.49
C HIS A 54 8.03 -3.02 28.33
N GLN A 55 7.33 -4.06 28.77
CA GLN A 55 6.15 -3.95 29.63
C GLN A 55 6.48 -3.60 31.09
N LYS A 56 7.74 -3.74 31.52
CA LYS A 56 8.16 -3.52 32.91
C LYS A 56 8.73 -2.12 33.10
N PRO A 57 7.85 -1.15 33.41
CA PRO A 57 7.96 -0.53 34.73
C PRO A 57 6.61 -0.46 35.44
N ALA A 58 6.63 -0.70 36.75
CA ALA A 58 5.49 -0.69 37.68
C ALA A 58 4.74 0.67 37.81
N THR A 59 4.97 1.61 36.89
CA THR A 59 4.43 2.97 36.91
C THR A 59 3.73 3.38 35.60
N GLN A 60 3.63 2.50 34.60
CA GLN A 60 2.89 2.79 33.37
C GLN A 60 1.58 1.99 33.25
N PRO A 61 0.53 2.60 32.69
CA PRO A 61 -0.79 1.99 32.60
C PRO A 61 -0.77 0.76 31.68
N ALA A 62 -1.81 -0.08 31.82
CA ALA A 62 -2.08 -1.28 31.04
C ALA A 62 -1.79 -1.11 29.53
N ILE A 63 -1.48 -2.20 28.83
CA ILE A 63 -1.26 -2.27 27.37
C ILE A 63 -2.20 -1.31 26.66
N THR A 64 -1.64 -0.22 26.13
CA THR A 64 -2.41 0.77 25.36
C THR A 64 -2.02 0.67 23.89
N ARG A 65 -2.85 1.23 23.01
CA ARG A 65 -2.54 1.51 21.59
C ARG A 65 -1.24 2.31 21.36
N PHE A 66 -0.56 2.75 22.41
CA PHE A 66 0.70 3.49 22.38
C PHE A 66 1.92 2.60 22.64
N SER A 67 1.77 1.28 22.81
CA SER A 67 2.88 0.32 22.90
C SER A 67 3.57 0.18 21.53
N PRO A 68 4.75 0.80 21.31
CA PRO A 68 5.35 0.86 19.96
C PRO A 68 5.78 -0.51 19.44
N TRP A 69 5.96 -1.49 20.33
CA TRP A 69 6.28 -2.87 20.00
C TRP A 69 5.08 -3.68 19.47
N LEU A 70 3.85 -3.16 19.55
CA LEU A 70 2.65 -3.76 18.94
C LEU A 70 2.37 -3.23 17.51
N GLU A 71 3.17 -2.27 17.04
CA GLU A 71 3.09 -1.80 15.66
C GLU A 71 3.85 -2.77 14.74
N CYS A 72 3.23 -3.10 13.60
CA CYS A 72 3.91 -3.79 12.53
C CYS A 72 5.14 -2.98 12.07
N TRP A 73 6.21 -3.70 11.78
CA TRP A 73 7.47 -3.11 11.33
C TRP A 73 7.47 -2.89 9.82
N PHE A 74 6.58 -3.56 9.10
CA PHE A 74 6.51 -3.57 7.63
C PHE A 74 5.36 -2.71 7.08
N CYS A 75 4.28 -2.54 7.83
CA CYS A 75 3.10 -1.76 7.41
C CYS A 75 2.56 -0.88 8.54
N LYS A 76 1.41 -0.24 8.32
CA LYS A 76 0.76 0.67 9.28
C LYS A 76 -0.11 -0.04 10.33
N HIS A 77 -0.22 -1.37 10.26
CA HIS A 77 -1.04 -2.17 11.17
C HIS A 77 -0.55 -2.06 12.62
N VAL A 78 -1.50 -1.99 13.56
CA VAL A 78 -1.24 -2.02 15.01
C VAL A 78 -2.10 -3.12 15.61
N ALA A 79 -1.45 -4.14 16.15
CA ALA A 79 -2.14 -5.27 16.74
C ALA A 79 -2.61 -4.97 18.17
N PRO A 80 -3.68 -5.61 18.66
CA PRO A 80 -4.14 -5.42 20.04
C PRO A 80 -3.25 -6.16 21.06
N ASN A 81 -2.51 -7.18 20.65
CA ASN A 81 -1.60 -7.94 21.50
C ASN A 81 -0.43 -8.55 20.71
N THR A 82 0.55 -9.12 21.40
CA THR A 82 1.76 -9.69 20.78
C THR A 82 1.47 -10.86 19.86
N SER A 83 0.58 -11.78 20.23
CA SER A 83 0.26 -12.96 19.42
C SER A 83 -0.32 -12.54 18.07
N ASP A 84 -1.28 -11.61 18.09
CA ASP A 84 -1.93 -11.08 16.89
C ASP A 84 -0.93 -10.33 15.98
N LEU A 85 0.06 -9.64 16.56
CA LEU A 85 1.12 -9.01 15.76
C LEU A 85 1.98 -10.04 15.03
N LEU A 86 2.40 -11.10 15.73
CA LEU A 86 3.28 -12.13 15.16
C LEU A 86 2.53 -12.92 14.07
N GLU A 87 1.26 -13.26 14.33
CA GLU A 87 0.39 -13.90 13.34
C GLU A 87 0.19 -12.99 12.12
N HIS A 88 -0.13 -11.70 12.33
CA HIS A 88 -0.27 -10.72 11.26
C HIS A 88 0.98 -10.70 10.36
N VAL A 89 2.18 -10.67 10.93
CA VAL A 89 3.41 -10.68 10.13
C VAL A 89 3.53 -11.98 9.33
N GLN A 90 3.34 -13.12 9.99
CA GLN A 90 3.54 -14.42 9.36
C GLN A 90 2.58 -14.66 8.21
N ILE A 91 1.36 -14.13 8.29
CA ILE A 91 0.33 -14.25 7.26
C ILE A 91 0.42 -13.13 6.23
N ALA A 92 0.26 -11.87 6.65
CA ALA A 92 0.18 -10.73 5.75
C ALA A 92 1.52 -10.50 5.01
N HIS A 93 2.64 -10.70 5.70
CA HIS A 93 3.97 -10.47 5.12
C HIS A 93 4.70 -11.75 4.72
N LYS A 94 3.97 -12.87 4.58
CA LYS A 94 4.51 -14.17 4.17
C LYS A 94 5.35 -14.09 2.90
N HIS A 95 4.85 -13.36 1.90
CA HIS A 95 5.45 -13.27 0.57
C HIS A 95 6.16 -11.95 0.29
N CYS A 96 6.43 -11.16 1.34
CA CYS A 96 7.17 -9.91 1.23
C CYS A 96 8.68 -10.21 1.15
N GLY A 97 9.17 -10.60 -0.02
CA GLY A 97 10.55 -11.03 -0.25
C GLY A 97 11.57 -9.91 -0.45
N TYR A 98 11.15 -8.66 -0.56
CA TYR A 98 12.01 -7.53 -0.94
C TYR A 98 12.05 -6.49 0.18
N GLN A 99 13.24 -6.19 0.68
CA GLN A 99 13.48 -5.36 1.85
C GLN A 99 14.29 -4.12 1.47
N CYS A 100 13.85 -2.93 1.92
CA CYS A 100 14.64 -1.71 1.81
C CYS A 100 15.92 -1.81 2.66
N ASP A 101 17.06 -1.38 2.13
CA ASP A 101 18.35 -1.37 2.85
C ASP A 101 18.50 -0.18 3.83
N ARG A 102 17.52 0.72 3.91
CA ARG A 102 17.58 1.96 4.72
C ARG A 102 16.59 2.02 5.87
N CYS A 103 15.56 1.19 5.87
CA CYS A 103 14.51 1.18 6.88
C CYS A 103 13.83 -0.19 6.92
N CYS A 104 12.86 -0.38 7.81
CA CYS A 104 12.17 -1.67 7.92
C CYS A 104 11.14 -1.93 6.81
N TYR A 105 10.97 -1.05 5.81
CA TYR A 105 9.98 -1.26 4.75
C TYR A 105 10.28 -2.54 3.96
N ARG A 106 9.24 -3.36 3.77
CA ARG A 106 9.32 -4.64 3.08
C ARG A 106 8.10 -4.81 2.20
N SER A 107 8.28 -5.35 1.00
CA SER A 107 7.21 -5.56 0.04
C SER A 107 7.31 -6.91 -0.68
N ARG A 108 6.17 -7.34 -1.24
CA ARG A 108 6.07 -8.42 -2.21
C ARG A 108 6.65 -8.06 -3.57
N ASP A 109 6.64 -6.78 -3.95
CA ASP A 109 7.09 -6.31 -5.26
C ASP A 109 8.38 -5.47 -5.12
N PRO A 110 9.45 -5.78 -5.88
CA PRO A 110 10.66 -4.96 -5.85
C PRO A 110 10.39 -3.52 -6.34
N ASN A 111 9.44 -3.30 -7.24
CA ASN A 111 9.09 -1.96 -7.73
C ASN A 111 8.49 -1.09 -6.62
N SER A 112 7.69 -1.67 -5.73
CA SER A 112 7.20 -0.96 -4.54
C SER A 112 8.37 -0.50 -3.65
N VAL A 113 9.44 -1.30 -3.51
CA VAL A 113 10.64 -0.86 -2.78
C VAL A 113 11.34 0.30 -3.49
N VAL A 114 11.40 0.31 -4.82
CA VAL A 114 11.96 1.45 -5.59
C VAL A 114 11.13 2.72 -5.38
N VAL A 115 9.81 2.63 -5.48
CA VAL A 115 8.89 3.76 -5.22
C VAL A 115 9.06 4.27 -3.79
N HIS A 116 9.13 3.35 -2.83
CA HIS A 116 9.39 3.66 -1.43
C HIS A 116 10.71 4.43 -1.24
N GLN A 117 11.81 3.91 -1.78
CA GLN A 117 13.13 4.53 -1.67
C GLN A 117 13.17 5.92 -2.31
N ARG A 118 12.49 6.10 -3.45
CA ARG A 118 12.39 7.40 -4.11
C ARG A 118 11.64 8.43 -3.28
N LYS A 119 10.62 8.01 -2.53
CA LYS A 119 9.79 8.90 -1.70
C LYS A 119 10.44 9.20 -0.34
N TYR A 120 10.97 8.20 0.33
CA TYR A 120 11.40 8.29 1.73
C TYR A 120 12.92 8.35 1.93
N HIS A 121 13.71 8.04 0.90
CA HIS A 121 15.18 8.01 0.96
C HIS A 121 15.81 8.78 -0.20
N VAL A 122 15.23 9.94 -0.57
CA VAL A 122 15.59 10.77 -1.73
C VAL A 122 17.11 10.99 -1.84
N GLU A 123 17.75 11.45 -0.76
CA GLU A 123 19.19 11.77 -0.75
C GLU A 123 20.10 10.54 -0.88
N GLN A 124 19.59 9.34 -0.61
CA GLN A 124 20.37 8.09 -0.65
C GLN A 124 19.91 7.16 -1.78
N PHE A 125 18.95 7.58 -2.61
CA PHE A 125 18.29 6.74 -3.61
C PHE A 125 19.29 6.11 -4.60
N ASP A 126 20.26 6.89 -5.09
CA ASP A 126 21.27 6.41 -6.06
C ASP A 126 22.15 5.26 -5.53
N LYS A 127 22.27 5.14 -4.19
CA LYS A 127 23.05 4.10 -3.51
C LYS A 127 22.16 3.08 -2.81
N ALA A 128 20.84 3.21 -2.91
CA ALA A 128 19.89 2.34 -2.25
C ALA A 128 19.92 0.96 -2.92
N LYS A 129 19.74 -0.08 -2.10
CA LYS A 129 19.73 -1.47 -2.54
C LYS A 129 18.45 -2.14 -2.09
N ILE A 130 18.01 -3.11 -2.88
CA ILE A 130 16.91 -4.00 -2.48
C ILE A 130 17.54 -5.29 -1.96
N LEU A 131 17.31 -5.58 -0.69
CA LEU A 131 17.75 -6.82 -0.06
C LEU A 131 16.70 -7.90 -0.34
N CYS A 132 17.13 -9.05 -0.86
CA CYS A 132 16.27 -10.21 -1.02
C CYS A 132 16.22 -11.00 0.29
N VAL A 133 15.02 -11.33 0.76
CA VAL A 133 14.80 -12.15 1.96
C VAL A 133 14.62 -13.61 1.52
N PRO A 134 15.58 -14.51 1.82
CA PRO A 134 15.49 -15.91 1.41
C PRO A 134 14.21 -16.59 1.90
N GLY A 135 13.62 -17.44 1.06
CA GLY A 135 12.41 -18.21 1.40
C GLY A 135 11.09 -17.41 1.45
N ARG A 136 11.14 -16.08 1.28
CA ARG A 136 9.95 -15.20 1.27
C ARG A 136 9.55 -14.75 -0.13
N GLN A 137 10.40 -14.95 -1.12
CA GLN A 137 10.10 -14.62 -2.51
C GLN A 137 9.08 -15.61 -3.08
N LYS A 138 7.94 -15.10 -3.55
CA LYS A 138 6.93 -15.86 -4.28
C LYS A 138 7.04 -15.50 -5.76
N PRO A 139 7.25 -16.48 -6.67
CA PRO A 139 7.17 -16.23 -8.11
C PRO A 139 5.79 -15.68 -8.50
N TYR A 140 5.77 -14.81 -9.51
CA TYR A 140 4.54 -14.36 -10.14
C TYR A 140 4.02 -15.45 -11.08
N THR A 141 2.74 -15.78 -11.01
CA THR A 141 2.11 -16.78 -11.88
C THR A 141 0.72 -16.32 -12.33
N ASP A 142 0.13 -17.03 -13.30
CA ASP A 142 -1.22 -16.73 -13.80
C ASP A 142 -2.31 -16.76 -12.70
N ILE A 143 -2.09 -17.50 -11.61
CA ILE A 143 -2.99 -17.49 -10.44
C ILE A 143 -3.03 -16.11 -9.79
N ASP A 144 -1.89 -15.40 -9.78
CA ASP A 144 -1.83 -14.04 -9.28
C ASP A 144 -2.51 -13.05 -10.22
N ASP A 145 -2.41 -13.24 -11.54
CA ASP A 145 -3.19 -12.46 -12.52
C ASP A 145 -4.70 -12.60 -12.27
N ASP A 146 -5.20 -13.83 -12.14
CA ASP A 146 -6.60 -14.09 -11.85
C ASP A 146 -7.07 -13.45 -10.53
N ALA A 147 -6.24 -13.54 -9.49
CA ALA A 147 -6.53 -12.90 -8.21
C ALA A 147 -6.60 -11.38 -8.35
N ILE A 148 -5.65 -10.76 -9.05
CA ILE A 148 -5.62 -9.31 -9.28
C ILE A 148 -6.84 -8.87 -10.11
N MET A 149 -7.21 -9.62 -11.14
CA MET A 149 -8.38 -9.33 -11.97
C MET A 149 -9.69 -9.42 -11.19
N ASN A 150 -9.81 -10.36 -10.25
CA ASN A 150 -10.98 -10.46 -9.38
C ASN A 150 -11.06 -9.31 -8.37
N GLU A 151 -9.93 -8.91 -7.79
CA GLU A 151 -9.84 -7.72 -6.93
C GLU A 151 -10.20 -6.46 -7.71
N MET A 152 -9.67 -6.31 -8.94
CA MET A 152 -9.99 -5.21 -9.84
C MET A 152 -11.50 -5.14 -10.13
N LYS A 153 -12.15 -6.26 -10.49
CA LYS A 153 -13.60 -6.29 -10.72
C LYS A 153 -14.43 -5.89 -9.50
N THR A 154 -13.91 -6.12 -8.29
CA THR A 154 -14.58 -5.83 -7.03
C THR A 154 -14.38 -4.38 -6.60
N ASN A 155 -13.16 -3.86 -6.74
CA ASN A 155 -12.76 -2.55 -6.20
C ASN A 155 -12.84 -1.41 -7.25
N VAL A 156 -12.73 -1.71 -8.55
CA VAL A 156 -12.76 -0.70 -9.62
C VAL A 156 -14.19 -0.48 -10.11
N LYS A 157 -14.75 0.67 -9.79
CA LYS A 157 -16.13 1.04 -10.15
C LYS A 157 -16.28 1.18 -11.67
N CYS A 158 -17.34 0.65 -12.27
CA CYS A 158 -17.62 0.91 -13.69
C CYS A 158 -18.40 2.22 -13.86
N LEU A 159 -18.19 2.87 -15.00
CA LEU A 159 -19.00 4.01 -15.47
C LEU A 159 -20.18 3.48 -16.27
N GLN A 160 -21.35 4.10 -16.11
CA GLN A 160 -22.57 3.67 -16.79
C GLN A 160 -23.32 4.89 -17.32
N CYS A 161 -23.93 4.74 -18.49
CA CYS A 161 -24.80 5.77 -19.06
C CYS A 161 -26.21 5.64 -18.47
N SER A 162 -26.80 6.75 -18.03
CA SER A 162 -28.18 6.82 -17.55
C SER A 162 -29.23 6.74 -18.68
N HIS A 163 -28.83 6.96 -19.93
CA HIS A 163 -29.73 7.00 -21.09
C HIS A 163 -29.74 5.73 -21.94
N CYS A 164 -28.83 4.79 -21.71
CA CYS A 164 -28.88 3.49 -22.37
C CYS A 164 -28.44 2.37 -21.42
N SER A 165 -29.21 1.30 -21.40
CA SER A 165 -29.05 0.22 -20.41
C SER A 165 -27.94 -0.78 -20.73
N MET A 166 -27.15 -0.57 -21.80
CA MET A 166 -26.37 -1.63 -22.43
C MET A 166 -24.85 -1.54 -22.26
N ARG A 167 -24.29 -0.44 -21.75
CA ARG A 167 -22.82 -0.28 -21.71
C ARG A 167 -22.31 0.14 -20.34
N LYS A 168 -21.45 -0.73 -19.79
CA LYS A 168 -20.54 -0.43 -18.67
C LYS A 168 -19.18 -0.10 -19.27
N PHE A 169 -18.57 0.98 -18.82
CA PHE A 169 -17.29 1.47 -19.29
C PHE A 169 -16.28 1.41 -18.14
N ILE A 170 -15.08 0.96 -18.44
CA ILE A 170 -13.94 1.01 -17.51
C ILE A 170 -12.92 2.06 -17.94
N ASP A 171 -12.94 2.43 -19.22
CA ASP A 171 -12.23 3.54 -19.84
C ASP A 171 -13.07 4.83 -19.75
N LEU A 172 -12.42 5.94 -19.42
CA LEU A 172 -13.04 7.23 -19.25
C LEU A 172 -13.32 7.91 -20.60
N ASP A 173 -12.39 7.81 -21.55
CA ASP A 173 -12.52 8.45 -22.86
C ASP A 173 -13.61 7.76 -23.70
N GLU A 174 -13.71 6.43 -23.64
CA GLU A 174 -14.82 5.69 -24.24
C GLU A 174 -16.17 6.11 -23.64
N PHE A 175 -16.23 6.31 -22.33
CA PHE A 175 -17.44 6.76 -21.66
C PHE A 175 -17.81 8.18 -22.06
N LEU A 176 -16.85 9.11 -22.05
CA LEU A 176 -17.07 10.52 -22.41
C LEU A 176 -17.50 10.65 -23.88
N THR A 177 -16.82 9.95 -24.79
CA THR A 177 -17.18 9.91 -26.22
C THR A 177 -18.57 9.32 -26.41
N HIS A 178 -18.92 8.27 -25.67
CA HIS A 178 -20.25 7.69 -25.72
C HIS A 178 -21.35 8.66 -25.26
N ILE A 179 -21.15 9.35 -24.13
CA ILE A 179 -22.18 10.27 -23.62
C ILE A 179 -22.34 11.51 -24.51
N ASP A 180 -21.24 12.00 -25.10
CA ASP A 180 -21.25 13.10 -26.06
C ASP A 180 -22.02 12.73 -27.33
N GLY A 181 -21.91 11.47 -27.80
CA GLY A 181 -22.64 10.95 -28.94
C GLY A 181 -24.18 10.96 -28.82
N HIS A 182 -24.75 11.14 -27.62
CA HIS A 182 -26.19 11.38 -27.47
C HIS A 182 -26.62 12.79 -27.89
N ASN A 183 -25.67 13.70 -28.16
CA ASN A 183 -25.90 15.10 -28.53
C ASN A 183 -26.78 15.86 -27.51
N LYS A 184 -26.59 15.58 -26.21
CA LYS A 184 -27.30 16.27 -25.12
C LYS A 184 -26.40 17.28 -24.43
N THR A 185 -26.96 18.44 -24.06
CA THR A 185 -26.24 19.44 -23.26
C THR A 185 -26.04 18.99 -21.81
N TYR A 186 -27.02 18.26 -21.27
CA TYR A 186 -27.04 17.77 -19.88
C TYR A 186 -27.31 16.27 -19.84
N ILE A 187 -26.69 15.59 -18.88
CA ILE A 187 -26.86 14.16 -18.63
C ILE A 187 -26.88 13.87 -17.14
N GLU A 188 -27.67 12.89 -16.72
CA GLU A 188 -27.74 12.45 -15.32
C GLU A 188 -26.56 11.54 -14.99
N CYS A 189 -25.91 11.78 -13.86
CA CYS A 189 -24.91 10.86 -13.31
C CYS A 189 -25.58 9.55 -12.86
N HIS A 190 -25.08 8.39 -13.30
CA HIS A 190 -25.62 7.10 -12.85
C HIS A 190 -25.45 6.84 -11.35
N VAL A 191 -24.45 7.46 -10.70
CA VAL A 191 -24.13 7.20 -9.28
C VAL A 191 -25.06 7.99 -8.34
N CYS A 192 -25.30 9.27 -8.63
CA CYS A 192 -26.08 10.16 -7.75
C CYS A 192 -27.32 10.79 -8.39
N THR A 193 -27.60 10.49 -9.67
CA THR A 193 -28.74 11.03 -10.45
C THR A 193 -28.73 12.55 -10.67
N GLU A 194 -27.65 13.23 -10.31
CA GLU A 194 -27.50 14.68 -10.53
C GLU A 194 -27.40 14.99 -12.03
N LEU A 195 -28.18 15.98 -12.49
CA LEU A 195 -28.20 16.43 -13.89
C LEU A 195 -27.12 17.49 -14.12
N LEU A 196 -26.14 17.18 -14.97
CA LEU A 196 -24.92 17.99 -15.13
C LEU A 196 -24.59 18.23 -16.61
N PRO A 197 -23.89 19.33 -16.94
CA PRO A 197 -23.35 19.52 -18.28
C PRO A 197 -22.41 18.38 -18.65
N VAL A 198 -22.56 17.79 -19.84
CA VAL A 198 -21.75 16.65 -20.32
C VAL A 198 -20.24 16.90 -20.16
N GLN A 199 -19.80 18.12 -20.48
CA GLN A 199 -18.39 18.54 -20.41
C GLN A 199 -17.79 18.55 -18.99
N THR A 200 -18.64 18.55 -17.96
CA THR A 200 -18.20 18.56 -16.54
C THR A 200 -18.23 17.17 -15.91
N MET A 201 -18.71 16.15 -16.63
CA MET A 201 -18.89 14.80 -16.09
C MET A 201 -17.57 14.19 -15.59
N SER A 202 -16.46 14.43 -16.29
CA SER A 202 -15.13 13.92 -15.91
C SER A 202 -14.65 14.45 -14.55
N GLU A 203 -14.97 15.70 -14.20
CA GLU A 203 -14.67 16.27 -12.89
C GLU A 203 -15.67 15.79 -11.84
N HIS A 204 -16.96 15.69 -12.19
CA HIS A 204 -17.99 15.26 -11.26
C HIS A 204 -17.77 13.82 -10.74
N ILE A 205 -17.41 12.87 -11.60
CA ILE A 205 -17.25 11.47 -11.19
C ILE A 205 -16.14 11.27 -10.15
N LYS A 206 -15.20 12.22 -10.03
CA LYS A 206 -14.17 12.21 -8.98
C LYS A 206 -14.77 12.33 -7.59
N LEU A 207 -15.92 12.98 -7.45
CA LEU A 207 -16.69 13.06 -6.19
C LEU A 207 -17.20 11.68 -5.73
N HIS A 208 -17.29 10.71 -6.64
CA HIS A 208 -17.67 9.32 -6.36
C HIS A 208 -16.46 8.38 -6.18
N ASN A 209 -15.27 8.96 -6.01
CA ASN A 209 -13.98 8.29 -6.01
C ASN A 209 -13.65 7.57 -7.33
N ILE A 210 -14.23 8.01 -8.45
CA ILE A 210 -13.94 7.49 -9.78
C ILE A 210 -12.88 8.39 -10.42
N TYR A 211 -11.62 7.95 -10.31
CA TYR A 211 -10.45 8.69 -10.80
C TYR A 211 -9.78 7.98 -11.97
N LEU A 212 -8.87 8.71 -12.64
CA LEU A 212 -8.06 8.23 -13.76
C LEU A 212 -7.25 6.98 -13.40
N PHE A 213 -6.59 7.01 -12.24
CA PHE A 213 -5.90 5.88 -11.65
C PHE A 213 -6.65 5.41 -10.41
N GLN A 214 -6.89 4.11 -10.31
CA GLN A 214 -7.55 3.51 -9.15
C GLN A 214 -6.80 2.30 -8.64
N CYS A 215 -6.79 2.13 -7.33
CA CYS A 215 -6.21 0.96 -6.69
C CYS A 215 -7.07 -0.26 -7.06
N VAL A 216 -6.44 -1.37 -7.43
CA VAL A 216 -7.16 -2.62 -7.65
C VAL A 216 -7.50 -3.34 -6.34
N TYR A 217 -6.91 -2.92 -5.22
CA TYR A 217 -7.03 -3.58 -3.91
C TYR A 217 -7.95 -2.83 -2.92
N CYS A 218 -8.36 -1.60 -3.22
CA CYS A 218 -9.28 -0.82 -2.39
C CYS A 218 -9.92 0.33 -3.18
N ASP A 219 -10.78 1.11 -2.53
CA ASP A 219 -11.57 2.19 -3.14
C ASP A 219 -10.78 3.49 -3.40
N HIS A 220 -9.46 3.50 -3.21
CA HIS A 220 -8.61 4.68 -3.41
C HIS A 220 -8.40 5.00 -4.89
N GLY A 221 -8.48 6.28 -5.25
CA GLY A 221 -8.18 6.77 -6.58
C GLY A 221 -7.50 8.13 -6.58
N THR A 222 -6.82 8.44 -7.68
CA THR A 222 -6.09 9.68 -7.88
C THR A 222 -5.90 9.99 -9.36
N ILE A 223 -5.55 11.23 -9.67
CA ILE A 223 -5.22 11.67 -11.05
C ILE A 223 -3.73 11.56 -11.37
N ALA A 224 -2.88 11.25 -10.40
CA ALA A 224 -1.43 11.24 -10.57
C ALA A 224 -0.84 9.84 -10.40
N THR A 225 -0.12 9.36 -11.41
CA THR A 225 0.53 8.04 -11.41
C THR A 225 1.47 7.86 -10.21
N ALA A 226 2.25 8.89 -9.87
CA ALA A 226 3.13 8.83 -8.70
C ALA A 226 2.34 8.56 -7.41
N ARG A 227 1.18 9.23 -7.23
CA ARG A 227 0.38 9.09 -6.01
C ARG A 227 -0.27 7.72 -5.89
N ILE A 228 -0.70 7.10 -6.99
CA ILE A 228 -1.28 5.75 -6.92
C ILE A 228 -0.21 4.71 -6.61
N MET A 229 0.98 4.84 -7.20
CA MET A 229 2.10 3.94 -6.91
C MET A 229 2.54 4.04 -5.45
N GLU A 230 2.65 5.26 -4.93
CA GLU A 230 2.93 5.50 -3.51
C GLU A 230 1.85 4.91 -2.60
N HIS A 231 0.57 5.09 -2.95
CA HIS A 231 -0.54 4.51 -2.18
C HIS A 231 -0.43 2.99 -2.09
N VAL A 232 -0.27 2.29 -3.23
CA VAL A 232 -0.13 0.82 -3.24
C VAL A 232 1.12 0.39 -2.47
N THR A 233 2.21 1.12 -2.61
CA THR A 233 3.47 0.88 -1.87
C THR A 233 3.26 0.97 -0.35
N ASP A 234 2.58 2.02 0.13
CA ASP A 234 2.48 2.31 1.57
C ASP A 234 1.34 1.56 2.28
N GLU A 235 0.22 1.31 1.56
CA GLU A 235 -0.99 0.69 2.11
C GLU A 235 -1.14 -0.79 1.77
N HIS A 236 -0.51 -1.25 0.69
CA HIS A 236 -0.57 -2.64 0.22
C HIS A 236 0.81 -3.26 -0.05
N PRO A 237 1.78 -3.15 0.88
CA PRO A 237 3.14 -3.67 0.68
C PRO A 237 3.17 -5.18 0.40
N GLU A 238 2.19 -5.94 0.88
CA GLU A 238 2.03 -7.38 0.64
C GLU A 238 1.44 -7.75 -0.72
N ARG A 239 0.96 -6.77 -1.48
CA ARG A 239 0.42 -6.95 -2.83
C ARG A 239 1.46 -6.55 -3.89
N MET A 240 1.18 -6.94 -5.14
CA MET A 240 1.98 -6.50 -6.27
C MET A 240 1.67 -5.04 -6.60
N LEU A 241 2.57 -4.31 -7.27
CA LEU A 241 2.33 -2.92 -7.63
C LEU A 241 1.40 -2.82 -8.86
N PHE A 242 0.09 -3.02 -8.63
CA PHE A 242 -0.94 -2.89 -9.67
C PHE A 242 -1.97 -1.81 -9.33
N TYR A 243 -2.44 -1.15 -10.37
CA TYR A 243 -3.53 -0.18 -10.34
C TYR A 243 -4.21 -0.17 -11.71
N HIS A 244 -5.50 0.15 -11.73
CA HIS A 244 -6.27 0.33 -12.96
C HIS A 244 -6.04 1.74 -13.52
N THR A 245 -5.95 1.83 -14.84
CA THR A 245 -5.90 3.11 -15.58
C THR A 245 -7.11 3.18 -16.50
N ARG A 246 -7.86 4.28 -16.41
CA ARG A 246 -9.06 4.52 -17.24
C ARG A 246 -8.77 5.19 -18.57
N VAL A 247 -7.55 5.07 -19.06
CA VAL A 247 -7.15 5.56 -20.37
C VAL A 247 -6.58 4.37 -21.11
N SER A 248 -7.11 4.14 -22.29
CA SER A 248 -6.53 3.22 -23.25
C SER A 248 -5.10 3.69 -23.54
N ARG A 249 -4.12 2.79 -23.42
CA ARG A 249 -2.79 3.08 -23.97
C ARG A 249 -3.02 3.36 -25.45
N VAL A 250 -2.78 4.60 -25.89
CA VAL A 250 -2.65 4.89 -27.31
C VAL A 250 -1.58 3.92 -27.80
N SER A 251 -1.97 3.01 -28.67
CA SER A 251 -1.00 2.19 -29.40
C SER A 251 -0.12 3.17 -30.16
N ASP A 252 1.13 3.29 -29.75
CA ASP A 252 2.17 3.91 -30.57
C ASP A 252 2.26 3.09 -31.86
N ASP A 253 1.61 3.57 -32.93
CA ASP A 253 1.87 3.20 -34.32
C ASP A 253 3.14 3.91 -34.83
#